data_AF-A0A0R3KL71-F1
#
_entry.id   AF-A0A0R3KL71-F1
#
_cell.length_a   1.000
_cell.length_b   1.000
_cell.length_c   1.000
_cell.angle_alpha   90.00
_cell.angle_beta   90.00
_cell.angle_gamma   90.00
#
_symmetry.space_group_name_H-M   'P 1'
#
loop_
_entity.id
_entity.type
_entity.pdbx_description
1 polymer ?
#
loop_
_entity_poly.entity_id
_entity_poly.type
_entity_poly.pdbx_seq_one_letter_code
_entity_poly.pdbx_strand_id
1 'polypeptide(L)'
;MKAFFDTNILVYTATSDARKQRAVDCLSRGGVVSVQVLNEFVHVARRKLHHDWPQIELALGLFRASLDDVLPVTLNTHTGAVSLAREHGLPFYDALIVAAAIEGGCDTLFSEDMQHGRSIGGLAIVNPFLENAP
;
A
#
# COMPACT_ATOMS: atom_id res chain seq x y z
N MET A 1 13.28 -10.08 1.24
CA MET A 1 11.98 -9.52 0.86
C MET A 1 11.92 -8.13 1.44
N LYS A 2 11.71 -7.13 0.59
CA LYS A 2 11.39 -5.76 1.02
C LYS A 2 9.98 -5.48 0.53
N ALA A 3 9.03 -5.55 1.47
CA ALA A 3 7.61 -5.42 1.18
C ALA A 3 7.19 -3.96 1.05
N PHE A 4 6.26 -3.69 0.14
CA PHE A 4 5.51 -2.45 0.05
C PHE A 4 4.02 -2.74 0.26
N PHE A 5 3.31 -1.88 0.98
CA PHE A 5 1.88 -2.05 1.22
C PHE A 5 1.04 -1.02 0.47
N ASP A 6 0.01 -1.52 -0.20
CA ASP A 6 -1.08 -0.73 -0.77
C ASP A 6 -2.06 -0.25 0.33
N THR A 7 -2.89 0.73 0.00
CA THR A 7 -3.87 1.35 0.88
C THR A 7 -4.86 0.34 1.44
N ASN A 8 -5.32 -0.64 0.64
CA ASN A 8 -6.27 -1.65 1.09
C ASN A 8 -5.75 -2.44 2.31
N ILE A 9 -4.45 -2.74 2.37
CA ILE A 9 -3.84 -3.45 3.51
C ILE A 9 -3.97 -2.62 4.80
N LEU A 10 -3.62 -1.34 4.75
CA LEU A 10 -3.74 -0.43 5.90
C LEU A 10 -5.21 -0.25 6.30
N VAL A 11 -6.11 -0.10 5.32
CA VAL A 11 -7.55 0.03 5.56
C VAL A 11 -8.08 -1.18 6.31
N TYR A 12 -7.74 -2.41 5.90
CA TYR A 12 -8.25 -3.62 6.57
C TYR A 12 -7.88 -3.68 8.05
N THR A 13 -6.69 -3.22 8.45
CA THR A 13 -6.31 -3.15 9.88
C THR A 13 -7.25 -2.28 10.72
N ALA A 14 -7.85 -1.28 10.09
CA ALA A 14 -8.75 -0.31 10.72
C ALA A 14 -10.22 -0.71 10.65
N THR A 15 -10.55 -1.90 10.13
CA THR A 15 -11.93 -2.42 10.03
C THR A 15 -12.19 -3.58 10.98
N SER A 16 -13.41 -4.12 10.95
CA SER A 16 -13.81 -5.40 11.57
C SER A 16 -13.93 -6.54 10.56
N ASP A 17 -13.37 -6.38 9.35
CA ASP A 17 -13.41 -7.40 8.30
C ASP A 17 -12.60 -8.65 8.70
N ALA A 18 -12.99 -9.82 8.20
CA ALA A 18 -12.27 -11.08 8.43
C ALA A 18 -10.80 -11.01 7.97
N ARG A 19 -10.50 -10.17 6.97
CA ARG A 19 -9.14 -9.92 6.45
C ARG A 19 -8.25 -9.11 7.40
N LYS A 20 -8.82 -8.50 8.45
CA LYS A 20 -8.07 -7.67 9.42
C LYS A 20 -6.85 -8.39 9.98
N GLN A 21 -7.03 -9.63 10.46
CA GLN A 21 -5.94 -10.37 11.09
C GLN A 21 -4.77 -10.56 10.12
N ARG A 22 -5.07 -10.98 8.88
CA ARG A 22 -4.06 -11.16 7.84
C ARG A 22 -3.36 -9.85 7.48
N ALA A 23 -4.07 -8.74 7.41
CA ALA A 23 -3.48 -7.43 7.16
C ALA A 23 -2.53 -6.99 8.29
N VAL A 24 -2.94 -7.19 9.55
CA VAL A 24 -2.09 -6.94 10.73
C VAL A 24 -0.84 -7.82 10.71
N ASP A 25 -0.99 -9.11 10.39
CA ASP A 25 0.14 -10.04 10.29
C ASP A 25 1.13 -9.62 9.20
N CYS A 26 0.65 -9.05 8.08
CA CYS A 26 1.52 -8.50 7.04
C CYS A 26 2.31 -7.29 7.57
N LEU A 27 1.63 -6.31 8.17
CA LEU A 27 2.25 -5.09 8.71
C LEU A 27 3.23 -5.36 9.85
N SER A 28 2.96 -6.34 10.71
CA SER A 28 3.83 -6.70 11.84
C SER A 28 5.20 -7.24 11.43
N ARG A 29 5.38 -7.63 10.17
CA ARG A 29 6.66 -8.09 9.62
C ARG A 29 7.55 -6.95 9.13
N GLY A 30 7.10 -5.70 9.27
CA GLY A 30 7.74 -4.54 8.69
C GLY A 30 7.42 -4.41 7.19
N GLY A 31 7.92 -3.33 6.60
CA GLY A 31 7.71 -2.98 5.20
C GLY A 31 7.59 -1.48 5.01
N VAL A 32 7.39 -1.09 3.76
CA VAL A 32 7.43 0.30 3.30
C VAL A 32 6.07 0.72 2.77
N VAL A 33 5.74 2.00 2.90
CA VAL A 33 4.64 2.64 2.17
C VAL A 33 5.12 3.95 1.58
N SER A 34 4.27 4.63 0.82
CA SER A 34 4.48 6.03 0.45
C SER A 34 3.46 6.94 1.14
N VAL A 35 3.75 8.24 1.15
CA VAL A 35 2.77 9.24 1.60
C VAL A 35 1.49 9.24 0.77
N GLN A 36 1.51 8.74 -0.48
CA GLN A 36 0.28 8.55 -1.27
C GLN A 36 -0.65 7.54 -0.61
N VAL A 37 -0.11 6.40 -0.16
CA VAL A 37 -0.87 5.36 0.54
C VAL A 37 -1.49 5.92 1.81
N LEU A 38 -0.74 6.76 2.55
CA LEU A 38 -1.28 7.42 3.75
C LEU A 38 -2.38 8.45 3.42
N ASN A 39 -2.24 9.20 2.31
CA ASN A 39 -3.27 10.14 1.86
C ASN A 39 -4.57 9.41 1.51
N GLU A 40 -4.47 8.29 0.79
CA GLU A 40 -5.62 7.47 0.44
C GLU A 40 -6.26 6.82 1.67
N PHE A 41 -5.44 6.35 2.63
CA PHE A 41 -5.94 5.85 3.90
C PHE A 41 -6.77 6.90 4.62
N VAL A 42 -6.28 8.14 4.77
CA VAL A 42 -7.05 9.23 5.42
C VAL A 42 -8.37 9.49 4.69
N HIS A 43 -8.34 9.51 3.36
CA HIS A 43 -9.54 9.68 2.54
C HIS A 43 -10.57 8.57 2.82
N VAL A 44 -10.15 7.31 2.79
CA VAL A 44 -11.01 6.15 3.03
C VAL A 44 -11.50 6.11 4.47
N ALA A 45 -10.63 6.34 5.45
CA ALA A 45 -10.98 6.35 6.86
C ALA A 45 -12.04 7.41 7.18
N ARG A 46 -11.91 8.63 6.62
CA ARG A 46 -12.93 9.68 6.79
C ARG A 46 -14.23 9.38 6.06
N ARG A 47 -14.15 8.96 4.78
CA ARG A 47 -15.32 8.92 3.89
C ARG A 47 -16.11 7.62 3.98
N LYS A 48 -15.42 6.48 4.15
CA LYS A 48 -16.03 5.15 4.14
C LYS A 48 -16.11 4.52 5.53
N LEU A 49 -15.10 4.73 6.38
CA LEU A 49 -15.09 4.17 7.74
C LEU A 49 -15.71 5.11 8.79
N HIS A 50 -15.99 6.37 8.42
CA HIS A 50 -16.53 7.39 9.30
C HIS A 50 -15.72 7.63 10.59
N HIS A 51 -14.41 7.36 10.54
CA HIS A 51 -13.52 7.62 11.67
C HIS A 51 -13.39 9.12 11.93
N ASP A 52 -13.32 9.50 13.20
CA ASP A 52 -12.96 10.86 13.61
C ASP A 52 -11.45 11.11 13.49
N TRP A 53 -11.04 12.38 13.68
CA TRP A 53 -9.64 12.76 13.57
C TRP A 53 -8.73 12.06 14.59
N PRO A 54 -9.10 11.96 15.89
CA PRO A 54 -8.33 11.20 16.87
C PRO A 54 -8.09 9.73 16.45
N GLN A 55 -9.10 9.05 15.92
CA GLN A 55 -8.95 7.67 15.42
C GLN A 55 -7.97 7.58 14.25
N ILE A 56 -8.01 8.54 13.32
CA ILE A 56 -7.12 8.57 12.16
C ILE A 56 -5.68 8.89 12.57
N GLU A 57 -5.49 9.87 13.44
CA GLU A 57 -4.17 10.25 13.95
C GLU A 57 -3.53 9.09 14.72
N LEU A 58 -4.31 8.38 15.53
CA LEU A 58 -3.87 7.17 16.21
C LEU A 58 -3.41 6.09 15.21
N ALA A 59 -4.21 5.80 14.19
CA ALA A 59 -3.86 4.82 13.16
C ALA A 59 -2.57 5.21 12.40
N LEU A 60 -2.45 6.48 11.98
CA LEU A 60 -1.25 6.99 11.30
C LEU A 60 -0.01 6.95 12.21
N GLY A 61 -0.18 7.13 13.52
CA GLY A 61 0.89 6.97 14.51
C GLY A 61 1.36 5.52 14.61
N LEU A 62 0.40 4.58 14.67
CA LEU A 62 0.69 3.14 14.69
C LEU A 62 1.39 2.67 13.41
N PHE A 63 0.96 3.14 12.24
CA PHE A 63 1.63 2.82 10.98
C PHE A 63 3.08 3.32 10.97
N ARG A 64 3.33 4.57 11.38
CA ARG A 64 4.68 5.12 11.48
C ARG A 64 5.58 4.39 12.47
N ALA A 65 5.00 3.77 13.50
CA ALA A 65 5.74 2.97 14.47
C ALA A 65 6.00 1.52 13.99
N SER A 66 5.22 1.01 13.04
CA SER A 66 5.27 -0.39 12.58
C SER A 66 5.99 -0.57 11.25
N LEU A 67 6.02 0.47 10.41
CA LEU A 67 6.65 0.46 9.09
C LEU A 67 8.14 0.79 9.19
N ASP A 68 8.93 0.21 8.29
CA ASP A 68 10.37 0.45 8.19
C ASP A 68 10.66 1.84 7.59
N ASP A 69 9.83 2.30 6.65
CA ASP A 69 9.98 3.59 5.98
C ASP A 69 8.65 4.10 5.39
N VAL A 70 8.54 5.42 5.23
CA VAL A 70 7.43 6.11 4.56
C VAL A 70 8.01 7.03 3.49
N LEU A 71 7.95 6.59 2.24
CA LEU A 71 8.57 7.29 1.12
C LEU A 71 7.76 8.54 0.70
N PRO A 72 8.44 9.66 0.38
CA PRO A 72 7.77 10.81 -0.20
C PRO A 72 7.30 10.50 -1.63
N VAL A 73 6.25 11.18 -2.09
CA VAL A 73 5.92 11.25 -3.51
C VAL A 73 6.63 12.46 -4.09
N THR A 74 7.52 12.22 -5.05
CA THR A 74 8.31 13.26 -5.69
C THR A 74 7.92 13.45 -7.15
N LEU A 75 8.49 14.47 -7.81
CA LEU A 75 8.33 14.62 -9.25
C LEU A 75 8.89 13.41 -10.03
N ASN A 76 9.93 12.76 -9.50
CA ASN A 76 10.47 11.54 -10.10
C ASN A 76 9.44 10.40 -10.00
N THR A 77 8.87 10.21 -8.81
CA THR A 77 7.82 9.21 -8.56
C THR A 77 6.63 9.41 -9.49
N HIS A 78 6.17 10.66 -9.62
CA HIS A 78 5.11 11.03 -10.54
C HIS A 78 5.46 10.71 -12.00
N THR A 79 6.66 11.06 -12.45
CA THR A 79 7.09 10.80 -13.83
C THR A 79 7.16 9.30 -14.12
N GLY A 80 7.68 8.51 -13.17
CA GLY A 80 7.66 7.05 -13.24
C GLY A 80 6.23 6.50 -13.31
N ALA A 81 5.33 7.02 -12.49
CA ALA A 81 3.92 6.64 -12.49
C ALA A 81 3.22 6.91 -13.84
N VAL A 82 3.48 8.05 -14.48
CA VAL A 82 2.94 8.35 -15.82
C VAL A 82 3.40 7.30 -16.83
N SER A 83 4.68 6.95 -16.83
CA SER A 83 5.23 5.92 -17.73
C SER A 83 4.59 4.55 -17.46
N LEU A 84 4.52 4.14 -16.19
CA LEU A 84 3.92 2.87 -15.78
C LEU A 84 2.42 2.80 -16.13
N ALA A 85 1.65 3.87 -15.87
CA ALA A 85 0.24 3.93 -16.23
C ALA A 85 0.03 3.72 -17.74
N ARG A 86 0.83 4.40 -18.56
CA ARG A 86 0.79 4.30 -20.02
C ARG A 86 1.20 2.92 -20.54
N GLU A 87 2.27 2.35 -20.01
CA GLU A 87 2.87 1.10 -20.51
C GLU A 87 2.13 -0.14 -20.02
N HIS A 88 1.59 -0.08 -18.81
CA HIS A 88 0.98 -1.22 -18.13
C HIS A 88 -0.54 -1.12 -17.99
N GLY A 89 -1.15 -0.04 -18.49
CA GLY A 89 -2.59 0.19 -18.42
C GLY A 89 -3.10 0.34 -16.98
N LEU A 90 -2.26 0.77 -16.06
CA LEU A 90 -2.62 0.94 -14.65
C LEU A 90 -3.43 2.22 -14.45
N PRO A 91 -4.46 2.22 -13.58
CA PRO A 91 -4.99 3.46 -13.02
C PRO A 91 -3.86 4.31 -12.43
N PHE A 92 -3.95 5.63 -12.56
CA PHE A 92 -2.81 6.50 -12.25
C PHE A 92 -2.34 6.40 -10.79
N TYR A 93 -3.25 6.32 -9.83
CA TYR A 93 -2.89 6.20 -8.41
C TYR A 93 -2.24 4.85 -8.10
N ASP A 94 -2.72 3.77 -8.70
CA ASP A 94 -2.08 2.45 -8.63
C ASP A 94 -0.66 2.51 -9.23
N ALA A 95 -0.49 3.18 -10.37
CA ALA A 95 0.83 3.38 -10.97
C ALA A 95 1.76 4.20 -10.08
N LEU A 96 1.23 5.15 -9.30
CA LEU A 96 2.00 5.95 -8.35
C LEU A 96 2.48 5.10 -7.15
N ILE A 97 1.66 4.16 -6.69
CA ILE A 97 2.03 3.18 -5.67
C ILE A 97 3.13 2.25 -6.20
N VAL A 98 2.97 1.71 -7.41
CA VAL A 98 3.99 0.86 -8.06
C VAL A 98 5.30 1.62 -8.26
N ALA A 99 5.24 2.88 -8.73
CA ALA A 99 6.42 3.71 -8.89
C ALA A 99 7.17 3.89 -7.57
N ALA A 100 6.46 4.24 -6.49
CA ALA A 100 7.06 4.42 -5.17
C ALA A 100 7.65 3.11 -4.62
N ALA A 101 7.00 1.98 -4.84
CA ALA A 101 7.51 0.67 -4.43
C ALA A 101 8.84 0.32 -5.14
N ILE A 102 8.90 0.54 -6.46
CA ILE A 102 10.12 0.31 -7.26
C ILE A 102 11.23 1.27 -6.82
N GLU A 103 10.94 2.57 -6.66
CA GLU A 103 11.91 3.57 -6.17
C GLU A 103 12.43 3.23 -4.76
N GLY A 104 11.56 2.69 -3.91
CA GLY A 104 11.90 2.18 -2.59
C GLY A 104 12.76 0.92 -2.60
N GLY A 105 13.05 0.33 -3.77
CA GLY A 105 13.76 -0.94 -3.90
C GLY A 105 12.98 -2.13 -3.31
N CYS A 106 11.65 -2.03 -3.27
CA CYS A 106 10.80 -3.12 -2.82
C CYS A 106 10.72 -4.21 -3.90
N ASP A 107 10.69 -5.47 -3.46
CA ASP A 107 10.59 -6.64 -4.35
C ASP A 107 9.17 -7.21 -4.38
N THR A 108 8.32 -6.83 -3.42
CA THR A 108 6.95 -7.31 -3.27
C THR A 108 6.01 -6.16 -2.96
N LEU A 109 4.90 -6.03 -3.69
CA LEU A 109 3.79 -5.13 -3.40
C LEU A 109 2.58 -5.95 -2.95
N PHE A 110 2.15 -5.76 -1.71
CA PHE A 110 0.92 -6.32 -1.20
C PHE A 110 -0.26 -5.44 -1.58
N SER A 111 -1.13 -5.97 -2.43
CA SER A 111 -2.33 -5.28 -2.92
C SER A 111 -3.44 -6.30 -3.18
N GLU A 112 -4.66 -5.97 -2.73
CA GLU A 112 -5.85 -6.74 -3.08
C GLU A 112 -6.36 -6.41 -4.48
N ASP A 113 -6.34 -5.13 -4.85
CA ASP A 113 -7.00 -4.61 -6.05
C ASP A 113 -6.17 -4.80 -7.33
N MET A 114 -4.86 -4.98 -7.19
CA MET A 114 -3.97 -5.26 -8.32
C MET A 114 -3.88 -6.76 -8.64
N GLN A 115 -3.58 -7.08 -9.90
CA GLN A 115 -3.53 -8.45 -10.37
C GLN A 115 -2.43 -9.27 -9.68
N HIS A 116 -2.85 -10.20 -8.81
CA HIS A 116 -1.94 -11.14 -8.15
C HIS A 116 -1.11 -11.95 -9.15
N GLY A 117 0.18 -12.14 -8.83
CA GLY A 117 1.14 -12.90 -9.65
C GLY A 117 1.73 -12.08 -10.80
N ARG A 118 1.26 -10.85 -11.03
CA ARG A 118 1.89 -9.93 -11.98
C ARG A 118 3.23 -9.45 -11.45
N SER A 119 4.20 -9.25 -12.34
CA SER A 119 5.47 -8.57 -12.02
C SER A 119 5.67 -7.36 -12.92
N ILE A 120 6.12 -6.24 -12.33
CA ILE A 120 6.39 -4.98 -13.02
C ILE A 120 7.74 -4.47 -12.57
N GLY A 121 8.72 -4.38 -13.47
CA GLY A 121 10.06 -3.89 -13.13
C GLY A 121 10.76 -4.67 -12.01
N GLY A 122 10.45 -5.97 -11.84
CA GLY A 122 10.98 -6.81 -10.76
C GLY A 122 10.16 -6.76 -9.47
N LEU A 123 9.17 -5.88 -9.35
CA LEU A 123 8.22 -5.84 -8.23
C LEU A 123 7.14 -6.91 -8.45
N ALA A 124 7.04 -7.88 -7.56
CA ALA A 124 5.98 -8.90 -7.57
C ALA A 124 4.71 -8.38 -6.87
N ILE A 125 3.55 -8.52 -7.50
CA ILE A 125 2.26 -8.13 -6.92
C ILE A 125 1.63 -9.34 -6.23
N VAL A 126 1.40 -9.22 -4.93
CA VAL A 126 0.88 -10.29 -4.08
C VAL A 126 -0.43 -9.84 -3.43
N ASN A 127 -1.51 -10.59 -3.64
CA ASN A 127 -2.72 -10.41 -2.84
C ASN A 127 -2.62 -11.32 -1.61
N PRO A 128 -2.43 -10.77 -0.40
CA PRO A 128 -2.18 -11.57 0.80
C PRO A 128 -3.42 -12.30 1.31
N PHE A 129 -4.61 -12.04 0.74
CA PHE A 129 -5.89 -12.58 1.20
C PHE A 129 -6.31 -13.85 0.44
N LEU A 130 -5.51 -14.33 -0.50
CA LEU A 130 -5.73 -15.60 -1.19
C LEU A 130 -5.19 -16.78 -0.36
N GLU A 131 -5.85 -17.95 -0.43
CA GLU A 131 -5.57 -19.13 0.41
C GLU A 131 -4.11 -19.65 0.34
N ASN A 132 -3.36 -19.31 -0.71
CA ASN A 132 -1.97 -19.75 -0.93
C ASN A 132 -0.98 -18.58 -1.08
N ALA A 133 -1.34 -17.38 -0.64
CA ALA A 133 -0.43 -16.25 -0.67
C ALA A 133 0.70 -16.45 0.37
N PRO A 134 1.96 -16.10 0.04
CA PRO A 134 3.11 -16.29 0.93
C PRO A 134 2.99 -15.56 2.28
#